data_AF-A0A645JKJ3-F1
#
_entry.id   AF-A0A645JKJ3-F1
#
_cell.length_a   1.000
_cell.length_b   1.000
_cell.length_c   1.000
_cell.angle_alpha   90.00
_cell.angle_beta   90.00
_cell.angle_gamma   90.00
#
_symmetry.space_group_name_H-M   'P 1'
#
loop_
_entity.id
_entity.type
_entity.pdbx_description
1 polymer ?
#
loop_
_entity_poly.entity_id
_entity_poly.type
_entity_poly.pdbx_seq_one_letter_code
_entity_poly.pdbx_strand_id
1 'polypeptide(L)'
;MLAKRALFRDPIGAPSDDQLATALEKEIFEAVNNLKLGPMGFGGDHYAMAVHVEISGAHTAIVPITVSAECWAHRYSKARIYNDGRVDFLTHPHGKICENPLHDMQF
;
A
#
# COMPACT_ATOMS: atom_id res chain seq x y z
N MET A 1 2.67 14.96 0.18
CA MET A 1 3.18 13.58 0.36
C MET A 1 2.13 12.70 1.05
N LEU A 2 0.89 12.66 0.53
CA LEU A 2 -0.23 11.89 1.12
C LEU A 2 -0.50 10.60 0.34
N ALA A 3 -0.53 10.66 -1.00
CA ALA A 3 -0.73 9.47 -1.84
C ALA A 3 0.31 8.37 -1.55
N LYS A 4 1.59 8.73 -1.39
CA LYS A 4 2.64 7.76 -1.05
C LYS A 4 2.50 7.20 0.37
N ARG A 5 1.92 7.96 1.31
CA ARG A 5 1.62 7.48 2.66
C ARG A 5 0.46 6.49 2.64
N ALA A 6 -0.61 6.83 1.91
CA ALA A 6 -1.77 5.97 1.70
C ALA A 6 -1.37 4.59 1.17
N LEU A 7 -0.45 4.59 0.20
CA LEU A 7 -0.02 3.38 -0.49
C LEU A 7 0.71 2.35 0.40
N PHE A 8 1.33 2.81 1.49
CA PHE A 8 1.98 1.95 2.49
C PHE A 8 1.12 1.75 3.75
N ARG A 9 -0.20 1.95 3.65
CA ARG A 9 -1.13 1.55 4.71
C ARG A 9 -1.07 0.03 4.88
N ASP A 10 -0.99 -0.39 6.14
CA ASP A 10 -0.75 -1.78 6.52
C ASP A 10 -1.88 -2.25 7.46
N PRO A 11 -2.53 -3.40 7.19
CA PRO A 11 -2.34 -4.29 6.04
C PRO A 11 -2.84 -3.70 4.71
N ILE A 12 -2.38 -4.26 3.58
CA ILE A 12 -2.88 -3.89 2.25
C ILE A 12 -4.39 -4.13 2.20
N GLY A 13 -5.14 -3.16 1.68
CA GLY A 13 -6.61 -3.18 1.64
C GLY A 13 -7.30 -2.78 2.96
N ALA A 14 -6.55 -2.39 4.00
CA ALA A 14 -7.17 -1.82 5.19
C ALA A 14 -7.96 -0.53 4.86
N PRO A 15 -9.21 -0.40 5.35
CA PRO A 15 -10.02 0.78 5.11
C PRO A 15 -9.40 2.02 5.77
N SER A 16 -9.75 3.20 5.27
CA SER A 16 -9.41 4.46 5.92
C SER A 16 -10.19 4.66 7.23
N ASP A 17 -9.62 5.43 8.16
CA ASP A 17 -10.36 5.89 9.36
C ASP A 17 -11.49 6.86 8.99
N ASP A 18 -11.41 7.49 7.82
CA ASP A 18 -12.44 8.38 7.28
C ASP A 18 -13.45 7.59 6.45
N GLN A 19 -14.74 7.71 6.80
CA GLN A 19 -15.85 7.04 6.11
C GLN A 19 -16.00 7.51 4.64
N LEU A 20 -15.74 8.80 4.36
CA LEU A 20 -15.78 9.33 3.00
C LEU A 20 -14.65 8.73 2.16
N ALA A 21 -13.45 8.67 2.72
CA ALA A 21 -12.31 8.05 2.05
C ALA A 21 -12.57 6.56 1.79
N THR A 22 -13.13 5.84 2.76
CA THR A 22 -13.47 4.41 2.61
C THR A 22 -14.51 4.17 1.50
N ALA A 23 -15.52 5.04 1.40
CA ALA A 23 -16.50 4.95 0.31
C ALA A 23 -15.85 5.17 -1.06
N LEU A 24 -14.98 6.17 -1.17
CA LEU A 24 -14.21 6.46 -2.39
C LEU A 24 -13.25 5.33 -2.76
N GLU A 25 -12.58 4.72 -1.78
CA GLU A 25 -11.70 3.55 -2.00
C GLU A 25 -12.47 2.42 -2.67
N LYS A 26 -13.67 2.10 -2.15
CA LYS A 26 -14.53 1.07 -2.70
C LYS A 26 -15.00 1.40 -4.12
N GLU A 27 -15.51 2.61 -4.34
CA GLU A 27 -16.00 3.05 -5.65
C GLU A 27 -14.91 2.99 -6.71
N ILE A 28 -13.72 3.52 -6.40
CA ILE A 28 -12.58 3.53 -7.33
C ILE A 28 -12.07 2.10 -7.57
N PHE A 29 -11.99 1.26 -6.54
CA PHE A 29 -11.57 -0.13 -6.68
C PHE A 29 -12.50 -0.92 -7.61
N GLU A 30 -13.81 -0.77 -7.44
CA GLU A 30 -14.82 -1.40 -8.31
C GLU A 30 -14.73 -0.84 -9.74
N ALA A 31 -14.65 0.48 -9.91
CA ALA A 31 -14.56 1.13 -11.21
C ALA A 31 -13.32 0.66 -12.00
N VAL A 32 -12.16 0.60 -11.34
CA VAL A 32 -10.90 0.20 -11.97
C VAL A 32 -10.91 -1.28 -12.38
N ASN A 33 -11.43 -2.16 -11.53
CA ASN A 33 -11.53 -3.59 -11.85
C ASN A 33 -12.60 -3.88 -12.92
N ASN A 34 -13.63 -3.04 -13.02
CA ASN A 34 -14.64 -3.13 -14.09
C ASN A 34 -14.11 -2.75 -15.48
N LEU A 35 -12.92 -2.13 -15.58
CA LEU A 35 -12.28 -1.88 -16.88
C LEU A 35 -11.81 -3.18 -17.58
N LYS A 36 -11.80 -4.31 -16.87
CA LYS A 36 -11.40 -5.63 -17.36
C LYS A 36 -10.01 -5.69 -18.01
N LEU A 37 -9.12 -4.78 -17.60
CA LEU A 37 -7.73 -4.72 -18.07
C LEU A 37 -6.90 -5.90 -17.56
N GLY A 38 -7.20 -6.42 -16.37
CA GLY A 38 -6.44 -7.49 -15.73
C GLY A 38 -4.97 -7.16 -15.43
N PRO A 39 -4.20 -8.13 -14.93
CA PRO A 39 -2.79 -7.92 -14.60
C PRO A 39 -1.99 -7.53 -15.84
N MET A 40 -1.27 -6.40 -15.77
CA MET A 40 -0.44 -5.87 -16.88
C MET A 40 -1.19 -5.65 -18.21
N GLY A 41 -2.53 -5.59 -18.22
CA GLY A 41 -3.31 -5.36 -19.43
C GLY A 41 -3.63 -6.62 -20.25
N PHE A 42 -3.40 -7.82 -19.73
CA PHE A 42 -3.70 -9.09 -20.43
C PHE A 42 -5.18 -9.50 -20.40
N GLY A 43 -6.06 -8.65 -19.86
CA GLY A 43 -7.46 -8.96 -19.62
C GLY A 43 -7.68 -9.70 -18.30
N GLY A 44 -8.90 -9.63 -17.77
CA GLY A 44 -9.31 -10.34 -16.55
C GLY A 44 -10.08 -9.46 -15.58
N ASP A 45 -10.42 -10.03 -14.43
CA ASP A 45 -11.31 -9.39 -13.46
C ASP A 45 -10.63 -8.45 -12.46
N HIS A 46 -9.31 -8.60 -12.28
CA HIS A 46 -8.55 -7.86 -11.26
C HIS A 46 -7.38 -7.12 -11.90
N TYR A 47 -7.49 -5.79 -11.95
CA TYR A 47 -6.42 -4.87 -12.32
C TYR A 47 -5.71 -4.29 -11.09
N ALA A 48 -6.47 -3.86 -10.09
CA ALA A 48 -5.96 -3.33 -8.82
C ALA A 48 -6.18 -4.33 -7.68
N MET A 49 -5.16 -4.51 -6.82
CA MET A 49 -5.26 -5.34 -5.61
C MET A 49 -5.91 -4.59 -4.44
N ALA A 50 -5.66 -3.28 -4.33
CA ALA A 50 -6.25 -2.40 -3.34
C ALA A 50 -6.19 -0.95 -3.84
N VAL A 51 -7.08 -0.11 -3.31
CA VAL A 51 -7.06 1.35 -3.48
C VAL A 51 -7.09 1.96 -2.09
N HIS A 52 -6.21 2.94 -1.86
CA HIS A 52 -6.15 3.68 -0.60
C HIS A 52 -6.26 5.18 -0.89
N VAL A 53 -7.10 5.88 -0.13
CA VAL A 53 -7.37 7.31 -0.26
C VAL A 53 -7.08 7.99 1.06
N GLU A 54 -6.45 9.15 0.98
CA GLU A 54 -6.21 10.05 2.11
C GLU A 54 -6.79 11.43 1.75
N ILE A 55 -7.62 11.96 2.63
CA ILE A 55 -8.26 13.26 2.45
C ILE A 55 -7.56 14.27 3.37
N SER A 56 -7.27 15.45 2.82
CA SER A 56 -6.69 16.56 3.57
C SER A 56 -7.33 17.85 3.14
N GLY A 57 -7.32 18.84 4.04
CA GLY A 57 -7.78 20.19 3.72
C GLY A 57 -7.02 20.79 2.55
N ALA A 58 -7.74 21.53 1.72
CA ALA A 58 -7.21 22.31 0.62
C ALA A 58 -7.80 23.73 0.66
N HIS A 59 -7.11 24.68 0.04
CA HIS A 59 -7.62 26.04 -0.11
C HIS A 59 -8.87 26.01 -1.02
N THR A 60 -9.94 26.73 -0.69
CA THR A 60 -11.24 26.65 -1.41
C THR A 60 -11.16 26.87 -2.92
N ALA A 61 -10.19 27.67 -3.36
CA ALA A 61 -9.96 27.94 -4.79
C ALA A 61 -9.25 26.80 -5.55
N ILE A 62 -8.73 25.77 -4.88
CA ILE A 62 -7.88 24.73 -5.49
C ILE A 62 -8.20 23.36 -4.88
N VAL A 63 -8.29 22.33 -5.71
CA VAL A 63 -8.43 20.93 -5.26
C VAL A 63 -7.22 20.13 -5.76
N PRO A 64 -6.15 19.97 -4.95
CA PRO A 64 -4.99 19.19 -5.33
C PRO A 64 -5.34 17.70 -5.29
N ILE A 65 -5.12 17.00 -6.40
CA ILE A 65 -5.30 15.56 -6.51
C ILE A 65 -3.94 14.94 -6.84
N THR A 66 -3.58 13.86 -6.13
CA THR A 66 -2.35 13.13 -6.38
C THR A 66 -2.66 11.65 -6.46
N VAL A 67 -2.23 11.00 -7.55
CA VAL A 67 -2.35 9.56 -7.75
C VAL A 67 -0.96 8.95 -7.67
N SER A 68 -0.82 7.87 -6.90
CA SER A 68 0.39 7.06 -6.83
C SER A 68 -0.01 5.62 -7.05
N ALA A 69 0.64 4.97 -8.01
CA ALA A 69 0.46 3.54 -8.27
C ALA A 69 1.77 2.81 -7.94
N GLU A 70 1.65 1.58 -7.44
CA GLU A 70 2.78 0.68 -7.29
C GLU A 70 2.51 -0.61 -8.04
N CYS A 71 3.60 -1.24 -8.48
CA CYS A 71 3.54 -2.53 -9.12
C CYS A 71 3.39 -3.64 -8.07
N TRP A 72 3.32 -4.88 -8.55
CA TRP A 72 3.27 -6.07 -7.71
C TRP A 72 4.46 -6.18 -6.72
N ALA A 73 5.62 -5.60 -7.05
CA ALA A 73 6.78 -5.56 -6.16
C ALA A 73 6.64 -4.49 -5.05
N HIS A 74 5.57 -4.58 -4.26
CA HIS A 74 5.28 -3.73 -3.09
C HIS A 74 6.30 -4.04 -1.99
N ARG A 75 7.40 -3.29 -2.00
CA ARG A 75 8.55 -3.50 -1.12
C ARG A 75 8.71 -2.31 -0.20
N TYR A 76 8.43 -2.50 1.08
CA TYR A 76 8.62 -1.49 2.10
C TYR A 76 8.96 -2.14 3.45
N SER A 77 9.55 -1.36 4.36
CA SER A 77 9.83 -1.80 5.72
C SER A 77 9.61 -0.65 6.69
N LYS A 78 9.05 -0.92 7.87
CA LYS A 78 8.87 0.07 8.95
C LYS A 78 9.71 -0.32 10.14
N ALA A 79 10.46 0.63 10.69
CA ALA A 79 11.23 0.45 11.92
C ALA A 79 10.92 1.59 12.89
N ARG A 80 10.84 1.26 14.19
CA ARG A 80 10.72 2.23 15.27
C ARG A 80 12.02 2.23 16.06
N ILE A 81 12.67 3.40 16.12
CA ILE A 81 13.90 3.61 16.87
C ILE A 81 13.54 4.31 18.17
N TYR A 82 14.00 3.76 19.30
CA TYR A 82 13.82 4.34 20.63
C TYR A 82 15.06 5.12 21.06
N ASN A 83 14.90 5.99 22.06
CA ASN A 83 15.97 6.84 22.56
C ASN A 83 17.11 6.06 23.25
N ASP A 84 16.84 4.83 23.68
CA ASP A 84 17.83 3.90 24.26
C ASP A 84 18.64 3.13 23.19
N GLY A 85 18.42 3.40 21.91
CA GLY A 85 19.07 2.72 20.79
C GLY A 85 18.41 1.41 20.37
N ARG A 86 17.33 0.98 21.03
CA ARG A 86 16.54 -0.18 20.57
C ARG A 86 15.87 0.13 19.23
N VAL A 87 15.81 -0.87 18.35
CA VAL A 87 15.09 -0.78 17.06
C VAL A 87 14.11 -1.94 16.94
N ASP A 88 12.82 -1.61 16.80
CA ASP A 88 11.77 -2.59 16.51
C ASP A 88 11.41 -2.52 15.03
N PHE A 89 11.63 -3.60 14.29
CA PHE A 89 11.19 -3.73 12.90
C PHE A 89 9.73 -4.20 12.88
N LEU A 90 8.80 -3.29 12.56
CA LEU A 90 7.36 -3.50 12.68
C LEU A 90 6.79 -4.41 11.57
N THR A 91 7.31 -4.28 10.35
CA THR A 91 6.89 -5.11 9.21
C THR A 91 7.63 -6.45 9.15
N HIS A 92 8.81 -6.51 9.78
CA HIS A 92 9.82 -7.55 9.56
C HIS A 92 10.56 -7.84 10.87
N PRO A 93 9.88 -8.38 11.90
CA PRO A 93 10.51 -8.66 13.18
C PRO A 93 11.73 -9.56 12.98
N HIS A 94 12.87 -9.19 13.59
CA HIS A 94 14.13 -9.92 13.46
C HIS A 94 13.93 -11.41 13.81
N GLY A 95 13.97 -12.26 12.79
CA GLY A 95 13.77 -13.70 12.94
C GLY A 95 13.21 -14.45 11.73
N LYS A 96 12.87 -13.79 10.59
CA LYS A 96 12.31 -14.52 9.42
C LYS A 96 12.82 -14.12 8.02
N ILE A 97 13.84 -13.28 7.89
CA ILE A 97 14.23 -12.73 6.55
C ILE A 97 15.74 -12.73 6.30
N CYS A 98 16.55 -12.78 7.36
CA CYS A 98 18.00 -12.89 7.23
C CYS A 98 18.49 -14.35 7.24
N GLU A 99 17.59 -15.33 7.39
CA GLU A 99 17.88 -16.71 6.98
C GLU A 99 17.75 -16.73 5.45
N ASN A 100 18.90 -16.59 4.79
CA ASN A 100 19.02 -16.78 3.37
C ASN A 100 18.45 -18.16 2.99
N PRO A 101 17.36 -18.28 2.22
CA PRO A 101 16.83 -19.59 1.83
C PRO A 101 17.77 -20.35 0.87
N LEU A 102 18.87 -19.71 0.44
CA LEU A 102 19.94 -20.34 -0.35
C LEU A 102 21.06 -20.96 0.50
N HIS A 103 21.02 -20.86 1.84
CA HIS A 103 22.01 -21.52 2.70
C HIS A 103 21.57 -22.91 3.21
N ASP A 104 20.28 -23.24 3.08
CA ASP A 104 19.72 -24.55 3.48
C ASP A 104 19.41 -25.50 2.30
N MET A 105 19.79 -25.13 1.07
CA MET A 105 19.85 -26.08 -0.04
C MET A 105 21.26 -26.68 -0.14
N GLN A 106 21.56 -27.62 0.76
CA GLN A 106 22.55 -28.65 0.44
C GLN A 106 21.98 -29.51 -0.69
N PHE A 107 22.74 -29.64 -1.77
CA PHE A 107 22.57 -30.70 -2.77
C PHE A 107 22.76 -32.07 -2.12
#